data_AF-A0A7S0JM36-F1
#
_entry.id   AF-A0A7S0JM36-F1
#
_cell.length_a   1.000
_cell.length_b   1.000
_cell.length_c   1.000
_cell.angle_alpha   90.00
_cell.angle_beta   90.00
_cell.angle_gamma   90.00
#
_symmetry.space_group_name_H-M   'P 1'
#
loop_
_entity.id
_entity.type
_entity.pdbx_description
1 polymer ?
#
loop_
_entity_poly.entity_id
_entity_poly.type
_entity_poly.pdbx_seq_one_letter_code
_entity_poly.pdbx_strand_id
1 'polypeptide(L)'
;GRSGPAALEKNEGPSPLLVNMPPSCTPVTKANYAHAETAVILGDYVQKIARGTGVGGVGVLLHQRAGHDPDERTILRPNFDTLYSFAVLDLNCAASVVLPPTDRYQVSEVVDEDHRV
;
A
#
# COMPACT_ATOMS: atom_id res chain seq x y z
N GLY A 1 -29.07 -55.91 38.11
CA GLY A 1 -28.30 -55.79 36.86
C GLY A 1 -29.12 -55.06 35.83
N ARG A 2 -28.47 -54.16 35.07
CA ARG A 2 -29.02 -53.22 34.05
C ARG A 2 -29.81 -52.06 34.67
N SER A 3 -29.60 -50.79 34.35
CA SER A 3 -29.10 -50.14 33.12
C SER A 3 -28.63 -48.70 33.42
N GLY A 4 -27.51 -48.26 32.85
CA GLY A 4 -27.16 -46.83 32.74
C GLY A 4 -27.16 -46.42 31.26
N PRO A 5 -27.52 -45.17 30.89
CA PRO A 5 -27.54 -44.74 29.50
C PRO A 5 -26.12 -44.53 28.99
N ALA A 6 -25.89 -44.91 27.73
CA ALA A 6 -24.63 -44.70 27.01
C ALA A 6 -24.37 -43.20 26.81
N ALA A 7 -23.18 -42.73 27.18
CA ALA A 7 -22.72 -41.39 26.85
C ALA A 7 -22.44 -41.29 25.34
N LEU A 8 -23.01 -40.29 24.69
CA LEU A 8 -22.67 -39.90 23.32
C LEU A 8 -21.25 -39.34 23.30
N GLU A 9 -20.32 -40.00 22.61
CA GLU A 9 -18.98 -39.47 22.33
C GLU A 9 -19.09 -38.18 21.52
N LYS A 10 -18.55 -37.09 22.06
CA LYS A 10 -18.33 -35.85 21.30
C LYS A 10 -17.14 -36.08 20.37
N ASN A 11 -17.43 -36.11 19.07
CA ASN A 11 -16.43 -36.19 18.02
C ASN A 11 -15.79 -34.80 17.84
N GLU A 12 -14.81 -34.45 18.67
CA GLU A 12 -14.01 -33.24 18.46
C GLU A 12 -12.97 -33.51 17.38
N GLY A 13 -13.32 -33.16 16.13
CA GLY A 13 -12.35 -33.10 15.04
C GLY A 13 -11.23 -32.10 15.36
N PRO A 14 -10.00 -32.30 14.85
CA PRO A 14 -8.88 -31.47 15.24
C PRO A 14 -9.14 -30.02 14.81
N SER A 15 -9.13 -29.11 15.79
CA SER A 15 -9.07 -27.66 15.58
C SER A 15 -7.98 -27.35 14.55
N PRO A 16 -8.23 -26.50 13.53
CA PRO A 16 -7.18 -26.11 12.62
C PRO A 16 -6.11 -25.38 13.45
N LEU A 17 -4.93 -25.99 13.54
CA LEU A 17 -3.76 -25.34 14.08
C LEU A 17 -3.48 -24.13 13.19
N LEU A 18 -3.84 -22.93 13.66
CA LEU A 18 -3.27 -21.71 13.14
C LEU A 18 -1.79 -21.71 13.52
N VAL A 19 -0.98 -22.32 12.66
CA VAL A 19 0.47 -22.19 12.74
C VAL A 19 0.79 -20.73 12.44
N ASN A 20 1.08 -19.97 13.48
CA ASN A 20 1.60 -18.61 13.36
C ASN A 20 3.05 -18.71 12.85
N MET A 21 3.21 -18.97 11.55
CA MET A 21 4.51 -18.85 10.89
C MET A 21 4.95 -17.39 10.99
N PRO A 22 6.17 -17.11 11.47
CA PRO A 22 6.72 -15.76 11.33
C PRO A 22 6.69 -15.41 9.83
N PRO A 23 6.39 -14.15 9.45
CA PRO A 23 6.39 -13.76 8.05
C PRO A 23 7.73 -14.18 7.45
N SER A 24 7.68 -14.96 6.37
CA SER A 24 8.89 -15.38 5.66
C SER A 24 9.59 -14.12 5.15
N CYS A 25 10.65 -13.72 5.83
CA CYS A 25 11.41 -12.55 5.45
C CYS A 25 12.21 -12.89 4.18
N THR A 26 11.86 -12.26 3.05
CA THR A 26 12.60 -12.44 1.79
C THR A 26 13.88 -11.59 1.85
N PRO A 27 15.09 -12.18 1.79
CA PRO A 27 16.32 -11.40 1.80
C PRO A 27 16.40 -10.45 0.61
N VAL A 28 16.82 -9.21 0.84
CA VAL A 28 17.09 -8.24 -0.23
C VAL A 28 18.44 -8.59 -0.87
N THR A 29 18.41 -8.70 -2.19
CA THR A 29 19.53 -9.00 -3.08
C THR A 29 19.59 -7.93 -4.16
N LYS A 30 20.66 -7.91 -4.96
CA LYS A 30 20.72 -7.03 -6.13
C LYS A 30 19.60 -7.29 -7.15
N ALA A 31 19.15 -8.54 -7.26
CA ALA A 31 18.16 -8.94 -8.27
C ALA A 31 16.73 -8.51 -7.94
N ASN A 32 16.39 -8.36 -6.66
CA ASN A 32 15.06 -7.94 -6.20
C ASN A 32 15.05 -6.57 -5.53
N TYR A 33 16.16 -5.83 -5.55
CA TYR A 33 16.28 -4.52 -4.90
C TYR A 33 15.21 -3.54 -5.40
N ALA A 34 15.03 -3.40 -6.72
CA ALA A 34 14.06 -2.45 -7.29
C ALA A 34 12.63 -2.71 -6.81
N HIS A 35 12.21 -3.97 -6.79
CA HIS A 35 10.90 -4.37 -6.28
C HIS A 35 10.78 -4.15 -4.76
N ALA A 36 11.82 -4.54 -4.00
CA ALA A 36 11.84 -4.36 -2.55
C ALA A 36 11.81 -2.89 -2.13
N GLU A 37 12.57 -2.03 -2.81
CA GLU A 37 12.60 -0.58 -2.60
C GLU A 37 11.25 0.04 -2.98
N THR A 38 10.67 -0.36 -4.12
CA THR A 38 9.35 0.12 -4.55
C THR A 38 8.26 -0.24 -3.54
N ALA A 39 8.28 -1.45 -2.97
CA ALA A 39 7.34 -1.84 -1.92
C ALA A 39 7.46 -0.96 -0.66
N VAL A 40 8.68 -0.62 -0.24
CA VAL A 40 8.92 0.30 0.89
C VAL A 40 8.37 1.69 0.56
N ILE A 41 8.70 2.24 -0.61
CA ILE A 41 8.27 3.57 -1.03
C ILE A 41 6.75 3.65 -1.14
N LEU A 42 6.10 2.68 -1.80
CA LEU A 42 4.63 2.64 -1.91
C LEU A 42 3.97 2.56 -0.52
N GLY A 43 4.54 1.76 0.40
CA GLY A 43 4.10 1.71 1.79
C GLY A 43 4.18 3.06 2.49
N ASP A 44 5.30 3.78 2.34
CA ASP A 44 5.48 5.13 2.88
C ASP A 44 4.47 6.13 2.29
N TYR A 45 4.17 6.02 1.00
CA TYR A 45 3.15 6.85 0.33
C TYR A 45 1.73 6.56 0.82
N VAL A 46 1.37 5.29 1.03
CA VAL A 46 0.08 4.92 1.67
C VAL A 46 -0.04 5.62 3.03
N GLN A 47 1.01 5.59 3.85
CA GLN A 47 1.01 6.27 5.15
C GLN A 47 0.96 7.79 5.03
N LYS A 48 1.68 8.38 4.06
CA LYS A 48 1.66 9.82 3.77
C LYS A 48 0.27 10.28 3.35
N ILE A 49 -0.39 9.54 2.46
CA ILE A 49 -1.74 9.85 1.99
C ILE A 49 -2.74 9.76 3.14
N ALA A 50 -2.70 8.67 3.92
CA ALA A 50 -3.59 8.51 5.08
C ALA A 50 -3.44 9.67 6.07
N ARG A 51 -2.21 10.04 6.44
CA ARG A 51 -1.93 11.19 7.32
C ARG A 51 -2.41 12.52 6.72
N GLY A 52 -2.15 12.75 5.44
CA GLY A 52 -2.46 14.03 4.79
C GLY A 52 -3.95 14.23 4.49
N THR A 53 -4.72 13.15 4.40
CA THR A 53 -6.15 13.19 4.06
C THR A 53 -7.07 12.89 5.24
N GLY A 54 -6.56 12.29 6.32
CA GLY A 54 -7.35 11.89 7.49
C GLY A 54 -8.27 10.70 7.25
N VAL A 55 -8.11 10.00 6.12
CA VAL A 55 -8.88 8.80 5.74
C VAL A 55 -7.93 7.61 5.53
N GLY A 56 -8.11 6.81 4.47
CA GLY A 56 -7.19 5.74 4.08
C GLY A 56 -6.06 6.20 3.15
N GLY A 57 -5.10 5.31 2.91
CA GLY A 57 -3.93 5.58 2.06
C GLY A 57 -3.96 4.97 0.65
N VAL A 58 -4.88 4.04 0.39
CA VAL A 58 -5.06 3.38 -0.91
C VAL A 58 -6.38 3.84 -1.52
N GLY A 59 -6.39 4.13 -2.83
CA GLY A 59 -7.57 4.62 -3.54
C GLY A 59 -7.95 6.06 -3.20
N VAL A 60 -7.07 6.80 -2.53
CA VAL A 60 -7.28 8.19 -2.10
C VAL A 60 -6.24 9.10 -2.74
N LEU A 61 -6.68 10.25 -3.26
CA LEU A 61 -5.79 11.30 -3.77
C LEU A 61 -5.40 12.27 -2.65
N LEU A 62 -4.10 12.37 -2.38
CA LEU A 62 -3.52 13.46 -1.61
C LEU A 62 -3.11 14.58 -2.55
N HIS A 63 -3.64 15.79 -2.35
CA HIS A 63 -3.21 17.00 -3.07
C HIS A 63 -2.28 17.84 -2.20
N GLN A 64 -1.03 18.00 -2.60
CA GLN A 64 -0.13 19.00 -1.98
C GLN A 64 -0.43 20.37 -2.59
N ARG A 65 -1.12 21.21 -1.82
CA ARG A 65 -1.56 22.55 -2.26
C ARG A 65 -0.54 23.66 -2.00
N ALA A 66 0.58 23.32 -1.38
CA ALA A 66 1.73 24.19 -1.18
C ALA A 66 2.92 23.65 -1.97
N GLY A 67 3.86 24.54 -2.31
CA GLY A 67 5.14 24.14 -2.88
C GLY A 67 5.95 23.25 -1.92
N HIS A 68 6.98 22.61 -2.45
CA HIS A 68 7.89 21.77 -1.65
C HIS A 68 8.59 22.60 -0.56
N ASP A 69 8.72 22.03 0.64
CA ASP A 69 9.44 22.65 1.76
C ASP A 69 10.96 22.63 1.46
N PRO A 70 11.64 23.78 1.39
CA PRO A 70 13.08 23.83 1.09
C PRO A 70 13.97 23.16 2.15
N ASP A 71 13.45 22.93 3.36
CA ASP A 71 14.16 22.25 4.43
C ASP A 71 13.94 20.71 4.41
N GLU A 72 12.98 20.21 3.62
CA GLU A 72 12.76 18.78 3.42
C GLU A 72 13.90 18.17 2.59
N ARG A 73 14.59 17.15 3.12
CA ARG A 73 15.75 16.51 2.48
C ARG A 73 15.50 15.10 1.96
N THR A 74 14.25 14.64 2.00
CA THR A 74 13.85 13.31 1.52
C THR A 74 14.07 13.16 0.01
N ILE A 75 13.86 14.23 -0.75
CA ILE A 75 14.07 14.27 -2.20
C ILE A 75 15.30 15.13 -2.48
N LEU A 76 16.31 14.55 -3.13
CA LEU A 76 17.59 15.22 -3.35
C LEU A 76 17.49 16.43 -4.28
N ARG A 77 16.60 16.35 -5.29
CA ARG A 77 16.35 17.42 -6.28
C ARG A 77 14.85 17.54 -6.54
N PRO A 78 14.10 18.18 -5.64
CA PRO A 78 12.67 18.39 -5.82
C PRO A 78 12.44 19.39 -6.96
N ASN A 79 11.30 19.26 -7.63
CA ASN A 79 10.83 20.27 -8.56
C ASN A 79 10.02 21.32 -7.78
N PHE A 80 10.49 22.57 -7.76
CA PHE A 80 9.79 23.68 -7.09
C PHE A 80 8.75 24.37 -7.99
N ASP A 81 8.71 24.05 -9.29
CA ASP A 81 7.81 24.68 -10.26
C ASP A 81 6.43 24.01 -10.33
N THR A 82 6.30 22.79 -9.81
CA THR A 82 5.09 21.97 -9.94
C THR A 82 4.50 21.59 -8.59
N LEU A 83 3.18 21.70 -8.47
CA LEU A 83 2.44 21.10 -7.36
C LEU A 83 2.21 19.60 -7.64
N TYR A 84 2.27 18.79 -6.59
CA TYR A 84 2.13 17.34 -6.70
C TYR A 84 0.81 16.84 -6.12
N SER A 85 0.28 15.79 -6.74
CA SER A 85 -0.77 14.94 -6.19
C SER A 85 -0.32 13.50 -6.21
N PHE A 86 -0.71 12.71 -5.22
CA PHE A 86 -0.32 11.31 -5.08
C PHE A 86 -1.51 10.42 -4.82
N ALA A 87 -1.49 9.23 -5.41
CA ALA A 87 -2.37 8.13 -5.07
C ALA A 87 -1.59 6.82 -5.17
N VAL A 88 -1.91 5.88 -4.28
CA VAL A 88 -1.55 4.46 -4.44
C VAL A 88 -2.85 3.72 -4.73
N LEU A 89 -2.88 2.94 -5.80
CA LEU A 89 -4.08 2.25 -6.27
C LEU A 89 -3.86 0.74 -6.20
N ASP A 90 -4.81 0.04 -5.59
CA ASP A 90 -4.94 -1.41 -5.76
C ASP A 90 -5.75 -1.66 -7.04
N LEU A 91 -5.11 -2.26 -8.05
CA LEU A 91 -5.68 -2.51 -9.36
C LEU A 91 -6.35 -3.90 -9.48
N ASN A 92 -6.69 -4.54 -8.36
CA ASN A 92 -7.64 -5.66 -8.35
C ASN A 92 -9.02 -5.29 -8.95
N CYS A 93 -9.31 -3.98 -9.05
CA CYS A 93 -10.42 -3.41 -9.81
C CYS A 93 -9.89 -2.32 -10.76
N ALA A 94 -10.62 -2.07 -11.86
CA ALA A 94 -10.29 -0.97 -12.76
C ALA A 94 -10.38 0.40 -12.04
N ALA A 95 -9.40 1.27 -12.29
CA ALA A 95 -9.36 2.64 -11.78
C ALA A 95 -9.33 3.64 -12.94
N SER A 96 -9.86 4.84 -12.70
CA SER A 96 -9.82 5.95 -13.64
C SER A 96 -9.32 7.20 -12.93
N VAL A 97 -8.31 7.84 -13.52
CA VAL A 97 -7.78 9.13 -13.08
C VAL A 97 -8.13 10.16 -14.15
N VAL A 98 -8.84 11.22 -13.75
CA VAL A 98 -9.28 12.28 -14.67
C VAL A 98 -8.48 13.54 -14.41
N LEU A 99 -7.77 14.02 -15.43
CA LEU A 99 -7.17 15.34 -15.43
C LEU A 99 -8.19 16.35 -15.96
N PRO A 100 -8.67 17.30 -15.14
CA PRO A 100 -9.65 18.29 -15.60
C PRO A 100 -9.02 19.25 -16.62
N PRO A 101 -9.79 19.82 -17.56
CA PRO A 101 -9.28 20.87 -18.45
C PRO A 101 -8.73 22.05 -17.65
N THR A 102 -7.57 22.57 -18.07
CA THR A 102 -6.92 23.73 -17.46
C THR A 102 -6.05 24.46 -18.48
N ASP A 103 -5.75 25.73 -18.21
CA ASP A 103 -4.79 26.55 -18.96
C ASP A 103 -3.36 26.43 -18.42
N ARG A 104 -3.16 25.68 -17.32
CA ARG A 104 -1.86 25.40 -16.70
C ARG A 104 -1.31 24.04 -17.14
N TYR A 105 0.02 23.92 -17.10
CA TYR A 105 0.68 22.63 -17.32
C TYR A 105 0.24 21.60 -16.27
N GLN A 106 -0.14 20.41 -16.72
CA GLN A 106 -0.42 19.24 -15.89
C GLN A 106 0.04 17.97 -16.60
N VAL A 107 0.49 17.00 -15.82
CA VAL A 107 0.89 15.67 -16.29
C VAL A 107 0.51 14.64 -15.23
N SER A 108 0.17 13.43 -15.67
CA SER A 108 -0.01 12.26 -14.80
C SER A 108 1.02 11.22 -15.18
N GLU A 109 1.77 10.73 -14.20
CA GLU A 109 2.74 9.65 -14.33
C GLU A 109 2.24 8.46 -13.50
N VAL A 110 2.35 7.26 -14.06
CA VAL A 110 1.93 6.02 -13.39
C VAL A 110 3.17 5.15 -13.27
N VAL A 111 3.41 4.61 -12.07
CA VAL A 111 4.54 3.72 -11.79
C VAL A 111 4.02 2.42 -11.20
N ASP A 112 4.54 1.27 -11.65
CA ASP A 112 4.17 -0.06 -11.14
C ASP A 112 5.13 -0.59 -10.06
N GLU A 113 4.77 -1.72 -9.43
CA GLU A 113 5.57 -2.39 -8.38
C GLU A 113 6.92 -2.93 -8.86
N ASP A 114 7.09 -3.03 -10.18
CA ASP A 114 8.33 -3.46 -10.84
C ASP A 114 9.18 -2.27 -11.29
N HIS A 115 8.86 -1.06 -10.80
CA HIS A 115 9.61 0.17 -11.04
C HIS A 115 9.57 0.62 -12.52
N ARG A 116 8.44 0.38 -13.21
CA ARG A 116 8.21 0.83 -14.60
C ARG A 116 7.32 2.06 -14.65
N VAL A 117 7.58 2.93 -15.62
CA VAL A 117 6.79 4.13 -15.98
C VAL A 117 6.14 3.96 -17.34
#